data_AF-A0A0B6XUN4-F1
#
_entry.id   AF-A0A0B6XUN4-F1
#
_cell.length_a   1.000
_cell.length_b   1.000
_cell.length_c   1.000
_cell.angle_alpha   90.00
_cell.angle_beta   90.00
_cell.angle_gamma   90.00
#
_symmetry.space_group_name_H-M   'P 1'
#
loop_
_entity.id
_entity.type
_entity.pdbx_description
1 polymer ?
#
loop_
_entity_poly.entity_id
_entity_poly.type
_entity_poly.pdbx_seq_one_letter_code
_entity_poly.pdbx_strand_id
1 'polypeptide(L)' 'SDMRFVNTTPHSVQIYWKSPPDNGIIRHQIIYAAVRSGPLEWNMEKYLLGATENYTQYTQIVTGLEPYTLYAFRIRA' A
#
# COMPACT_ATOMS: atom_id res chain seq x y z
N SER A 1 -2.08 4.20 12.97
CA SER A 1 -1.90 4.79 11.64
C SER A 1 -3.26 4.90 10.97
N ASP A 2 -3.58 6.05 10.39
CA ASP A 2 -4.82 6.27 9.64
C ASP A 2 -4.56 5.89 8.18
N MET A 3 -4.99 4.68 7.78
CA MET A 3 -4.89 4.17 6.41
C MET A 3 -6.29 4.09 5.81
N ARG A 4 -6.47 4.69 4.62
CA ARG A 4 -7.74 4.73 3.94
C ARG A 4 -7.59 4.52 2.44
N PHE A 5 -8.55 3.83 1.86
CA PHE A 5 -8.67 3.65 0.42
C PHE A 5 -9.56 4.74 -0.16
N VAL A 6 -9.17 5.31 -1.29
CA VAL A 6 -9.93 6.30 -2.04
C VAL A 6 -9.93 5.93 -3.53
N ASN A 7 -10.84 6.53 -4.30
CA ASN A 7 -10.86 6.43 -5.76
C ASN A 7 -10.65 5.00 -6.28
N THR A 8 -11.45 4.06 -5.77
CA THR A 8 -11.34 2.64 -6.12
C THR A 8 -12.02 2.38 -7.46
N THR A 9 -11.30 1.73 -8.37
CA THR A 9 -11.82 1.23 -9.65
C THR A 9 -11.66 -0.29 -9.69
N PRO A 10 -12.25 -0.99 -10.69
CA PRO A 10 -12.01 -2.42 -10.87
C PRO A 10 -10.54 -2.82 -11.08
N HIS A 11 -9.67 -1.87 -11.48
CA HIS A 11 -8.27 -2.14 -11.83
C HIS A 11 -7.25 -1.36 -10.99
N SER A 12 -7.70 -0.49 -10.11
CA SER A 12 -6.83 0.34 -9.32
C SER A 12 -7.43 0.73 -7.98
N VAL A 13 -6.55 0.92 -7.01
CA VAL A 13 -6.90 1.44 -5.69
C VAL A 13 -5.89 2.50 -5.32
N GLN A 14 -6.37 3.67 -4.90
CA GLN A 14 -5.52 4.70 -4.35
C GLN A 14 -5.55 4.62 -2.82
N ILE A 15 -4.36 4.57 -2.22
CA ILE A 15 -4.16 4.39 -0.77
C ILE A 15 -3.61 5.69 -0.23
N TYR A 16 -4.27 6.24 0.79
CA TYR A 16 -3.75 7.32 1.62
C TYR A 16 -3.34 6.76 2.98
N TRP A 17 -2.18 7.19 3.48
CA TRP A 17 -1.77 6.90 4.85
C TRP A 17 -0.93 8.03 5.44
N LYS A 18 -0.90 8.10 6.77
CA LYS A 18 0.03 8.95 7.52
C LYS A 18 1.18 8.11 8.05
N SER A 19 2.41 8.51 7.73
CA SER A 19 3.63 7.90 8.25
C SER A 19 3.69 7.99 9.78
N PRO A 20 4.08 6.93 10.50
CA PRO A 20 4.30 7.01 11.95
C PRO A 20 5.52 7.91 12.28
N PRO A 21 5.69 8.29 13.55
CA PRO A 21 6.97 8.81 14.02
C PRO A 21 7.97 7.68 14.10
N ASP A 22 8.79 7.51 13.07
CA ASP A 22 9.89 6.58 13.13
C ASP A 22 11.19 7.37 12.93
N ASN A 23 12.05 7.42 13.94
CA ASN A 23 13.28 8.22 13.89
C ASN A 23 14.35 7.61 12.95
N GLY A 24 13.99 6.58 12.18
CA GLY A 24 14.80 6.02 11.09
C GLY A 24 14.38 6.56 9.72
N ILE A 25 15.33 6.62 8.78
CA ILE A 25 15.02 6.87 7.37
C ILE A 25 14.34 5.63 6.82
N ILE A 26 13.02 5.61 6.85
CA ILE A 26 12.25 4.45 6.41
C ILE A 26 11.64 4.76 5.06
N ARG A 27 11.94 3.89 4.07
CA ARG A 27 11.24 3.90 2.79
C ARG A 27 10.04 2.98 2.93
N HIS A 28 8.87 3.55 3.21
CA HIS A 28 7.66 2.74 3.27
C HIS A 28 7.41 2.04 1.94
N GLN A 29 6.98 0.78 2.03
CA GLN A 29 6.67 -0.06 0.89
C GLN A 29 5.23 -0.54 1.00
N ILE A 30 4.49 -0.37 -0.08
CA ILE A 30 3.15 -0.90 -0.20
C ILE A 30 3.25 -2.25 -0.86
N ILE A 31 2.68 -3.25 -0.23
CA ILE A 31 2.69 -4.62 -0.73
C ILE A 31 1.28 -5.18 -0.59
N TYR A 32 0.85 -5.94 -1.60
CA TYR A 32 -0.52 -6.42 -1.70
C TYR A 32 -0.57 -7.85 -2.22
N ALA A 33 -1.63 -8.56 -1.89
CA ALA A 33 -1.84 -9.94 -2.30
C ALA A 33 -3.29 -10.15 -2.67
N ALA A 34 -3.56 -10.89 -3.74
CA ALA A 34 -4.89 -11.42 -3.99
C ALA A 34 -5.19 -12.47 -2.92
N VAL A 35 -6.34 -12.36 -2.28
CA VAL A 35 -6.81 -13.31 -1.27
C VAL A 35 -7.42 -14.49 -2.02
N ARG A 36 -6.73 -15.63 -1.97
CA ARG A 36 -7.16 -16.91 -2.56
C ARG A 36 -7.17 -17.98 -1.47
N SER A 37 -7.78 -19.13 -1.74
CA SER A 37 -7.72 -20.28 -0.84
C SER A 37 -6.28 -20.76 -0.70
N GLY A 38 -5.66 -20.53 0.45
CA GLY A 38 -4.25 -20.87 0.71
C GLY A 38 -3.44 -19.71 1.28
N PRO A 39 -2.10 -19.82 1.31
CA PRO A 39 -1.23 -18.74 1.77
C PRO A 39 -1.28 -17.54 0.82
N LEU A 40 -1.15 -16.33 1.36
CA LEU A 40 -1.10 -15.10 0.58
C LEU A 40 0.23 -14.98 -0.18
N GLU A 41 0.14 -14.87 -1.50
CA GLU A 41 1.26 -14.54 -2.37
C GLU A 41 1.39 -13.01 -2.47
N TRP A 42 2.33 -12.44 -1.70
CA TRP A 42 2.51 -11.00 -1.63
C TRP A 42 3.31 -10.46 -2.82
N ASN A 43 2.64 -9.69 -3.66
CA ASN A 43 3.27 -8.88 -4.70
C ASN A 43 3.84 -7.60 -4.10
N MET A 44 5.09 -7.31 -4.44
CA MET A 44 5.76 -6.06 -4.06
C MET A 44 5.68 -5.07 -5.22
N GLU A 45 4.65 -4.22 -5.26
CA GLU A 45 4.69 -3.06 -6.15
C GLU A 45 5.33 -1.87 -5.46
N LYS A 46 6.53 -1.56 -5.94
CA LYS A 46 7.21 -0.27 -5.90
C LYS A 46 7.51 0.29 -4.50
N TYR A 47 8.81 0.43 -4.26
CA TYR A 47 9.33 1.40 -3.33
C TYR A 47 8.76 2.79 -3.65
N LEU A 48 8.35 3.54 -2.63
CA LEU A 48 8.28 4.99 -2.80
C LEU A 48 9.67 5.46 -3.21
N LEU A 49 9.73 6.29 -4.25
CA LEU A 49 10.99 6.74 -4.87
C LEU A 49 11.87 7.59 -3.92
N GLY A 50 11.45 7.84 -2.68
CA GLY A 50 12.17 8.62 -1.69
C GLY A 50 11.99 8.12 -0.26
N ALA A 51 12.79 8.66 0.66
CA ALA A 51 12.58 8.50 2.09
C ALA A 51 11.22 9.09 2.48
N THR A 52 10.52 8.44 3.40
CA THR A 52 9.32 9.03 4.00
C THR A 52 9.70 9.79 5.28
N GLU A 53 8.98 10.89 5.51
CA GLU A 53 9.11 11.77 6.66
C GLU A 53 8.11 11.39 7.74
N ASN A 54 8.43 11.74 8.98
CA ASN A 54 7.60 11.45 10.14
C ASN A 54 6.32 12.28 10.14
N TYR A 55 5.20 11.64 10.48
CA TYR A 55 3.88 12.27 10.51
C TYR A 55 3.43 12.87 9.17
N THR A 56 4.11 12.56 8.07
CA THR A 56 3.75 13.06 6.74
C THR A 56 2.69 12.18 6.09
N GLN A 57 1.76 12.82 5.38
CA GLN A 57 0.73 12.13 4.62
C GLN A 57 1.26 11.75 3.24
N TYR A 58 1.02 10.51 2.85
CA TYR A 58 1.41 9.96 1.57
C TYR A 58 0.20 9.38 0.84
N THR A 59 0.34 9.32 -0.49
CA THR A 59 -0.63 8.69 -1.37
C THR A 59 0.09 7.85 -2.39
N GLN A 60 -0.50 6.72 -2.75
CA GLN A 60 0.01 5.85 -3.81
C GLN A 60 -1.15 5.19 -4.54
N ILE A 61 -1.02 5.08 -5.85
CA ILE A 61 -1.97 4.35 -6.69
C ILE A 61 -1.37 2.98 -6.98
N VAL A 62 -2.09 1.93 -6.63
CA VAL A 62 -1.83 0.54 -7.04
C VAL A 62 -2.68 0.26 -8.27
N THR A 63 -2.08 -0.29 -9.31
CA THR A 63 -2.72 -0.49 -10.63
C THR A 63 -2.61 -1.94 -11.08
N GLY A 64 -3.31 -2.31 -12.15
CA GLY A 64 -3.23 -3.67 -12.71
C GLY A 64 -3.93 -4.71 -11.84
N LEU A 65 -4.87 -4.28 -10.99
CA LEU A 65 -5.68 -5.19 -10.20
C LEU A 65 -6.69 -5.92 -11.09
N GLU A 66 -6.94 -7.18 -10.76
CA GLU A 66 -8.04 -7.96 -11.33
C GLU A 66 -9.39 -7.51 -10.74
N PRO A 67 -10.40 -7.22 -11.58
CA PRO A 67 -11.76 -6.94 -11.12
C PRO A 67 -12.36 -8.08 -10.31
N TYR A 68 -13.25 -7.76 -9.38
CA TYR A 68 -13.97 -8.74 -8.55
C TYR A 68 -13.05 -9.66 -7.73
N THR A 69 -11.83 -9.21 -7.42
CA THR A 69 -10.86 -9.94 -6.61
C THR A 69 -10.69 -9.26 -5.25
N LEU A 70 -10.72 -10.07 -4.18
CA LEU A 70 -10.41 -9.59 -2.84
C LEU A 70 -8.89 -9.42 -2.71
N TYR A 71 -8.45 -8.25 -2.24
CA TYR A 71 -7.04 -7.95 -2.00
C TYR A 71 -6.77 -7.62 -0.54
N ALA A 72 -5.63 -8.09 -0.04
CA ALA A 72 -5.04 -7.65 1.22
C ALA A 72 -3.92 -6.65 0.92
N PHE A 73 -3.89 -5.53 1.63
CA PHE A 73 -2.85 -4.51 1.54
C PHE A 73 -2.12 -4.36 2.88
N ARG A 74 -0.80 -4.16 2.83
CA ARG A 74 0.00 -3.78 4.00
C ARG A 74 1.05 -2.75 3.61
N ILE A 75 1.36 -1.88 4.57
CA ILE A 75 2.44 -0.90 4.47
C ILE A 75 3.53 -1.34 5.44
N ARG A 76 4.74 -1.56 4.93
CA ARG A 76 5.91 -1.91 5.74
C ARG A 76 6.96 -0.81 5.71
N ALA A 77 7.70 -0.71 6.79
CA ALA A 77 8.93 0.05 6.92
C ALA A 77 10.11 -0.70 6.28
#